data_AF-A0A7X5CTU6-F1
#
_entry.id   AF-A0A7X5CTU6-F1
#
_cell.length_a   1.000
_cell.length_b   1.000
_cell.length_c   1.000
_cell.angle_alpha   90.00
_cell.angle_beta   90.00
_cell.angle_gamma   90.00
#
_symmetry.space_group_name_H-M   'P 1'
#
loop_
_entity.id
_entity.type
_entity.pdbx_description
1 polymer ?
#
loop_
_entity_poly.entity_id
_entity_poly.type
_entity_poly.pdbx_seq_one_letter_code
_entity_poly.pdbx_strand_id
1 'polypeptide(L)'
;GDTARNNGNYFAQANKNASAHYFVDENEIVQSVLDSNTAWHCGAKSYKHPKCRNDNSIGIEMCSKKDENGQYYINQATQNRAVNLTKVLMKQYNISIENVLRHYDVTGKICPEPFVRNQVQWLDFKAKLTQQSEGKKEMLYNYMDENMPDWAKPTIQKLIDKGALKGNEKGELMLTDVMLRIFVANDRMGLYDK
;
A
#
# COMPACT_ATOMS: atom_id res chain seq x y z
N GLY A 1 -16.01 -4.01 14.73
CA GLY A 1 -15.74 -4.62 13.42
C GLY A 1 -15.04 -5.92 13.66
N ASP A 2 -15.26 -6.91 12.82
CA ASP A 2 -14.55 -8.19 12.91
C ASP A 2 -13.17 -8.09 12.22
N THR A 3 -12.24 -9.01 12.53
CA THR A 3 -10.88 -9.00 11.99
C THR A 3 -10.82 -9.60 10.59
N ALA A 4 -9.74 -9.32 9.84
CA ALA A 4 -9.49 -9.93 8.54
C ALA A 4 -9.39 -11.45 8.66
N ARG A 5 -8.73 -11.95 9.71
CA ARG A 5 -8.58 -13.38 9.98
C ARG A 5 -9.88 -14.08 10.30
N ASN A 6 -10.72 -13.50 11.14
CA ASN A 6 -12.02 -14.09 11.47
C ASN A 6 -12.91 -14.16 10.22
N ASN A 7 -13.02 -13.07 9.46
CA ASN A 7 -13.78 -13.07 8.21
C ASN A 7 -13.20 -14.06 7.19
N GLY A 8 -11.89 -14.04 6.97
CA GLY A 8 -11.21 -14.93 6.03
C GLY A 8 -11.41 -16.40 6.37
N ASN A 9 -11.30 -16.76 7.65
CA ASN A 9 -11.55 -18.13 8.13
C ASN A 9 -13.03 -18.52 8.00
N TYR A 10 -13.95 -17.60 8.26
CA TYR A 10 -15.39 -17.85 8.18
C TYR A 10 -15.85 -18.06 6.73
N PHE A 11 -15.43 -17.18 5.81
CA PHE A 11 -15.83 -17.22 4.40
C PHE A 11 -15.05 -18.23 3.55
N ALA A 12 -13.98 -18.81 4.08
CA ALA A 12 -13.28 -19.96 3.47
C ALA A 12 -14.06 -21.28 3.64
N GLN A 13 -15.07 -21.33 4.53
CA GLN A 13 -15.86 -22.53 4.77
C GLN A 13 -16.90 -22.78 3.68
N ALA A 14 -17.32 -24.03 3.54
CA ALA A 14 -18.40 -24.40 2.62
C ALA A 14 -19.76 -23.78 2.99
N ASN A 15 -20.66 -23.71 2.02
CA ASN A 15 -22.09 -23.35 2.17
C ASN A 15 -22.37 -21.93 2.73
N LYS A 16 -21.48 -20.96 2.50
CA LYS A 16 -21.71 -19.56 2.89
C LYS A 16 -22.50 -18.75 1.87
N ASN A 17 -22.63 -19.23 0.63
CA ASN A 17 -23.25 -18.54 -0.50
C ASN A 17 -22.65 -17.14 -0.80
N ALA A 18 -21.47 -16.86 -0.26
CA ALA A 18 -20.69 -15.66 -0.44
C ALA A 18 -19.23 -15.97 -0.11
N SER A 19 -18.31 -15.31 -0.81
CA SER A 19 -16.88 -15.37 -0.52
C SER A 19 -16.18 -14.16 -1.13
N ALA A 20 -14.99 -13.84 -0.64
CA ALA A 20 -14.10 -12.85 -1.23
C ALA A 20 -12.68 -13.43 -1.31
N HIS A 21 -11.85 -12.88 -2.20
CA HIS A 21 -10.47 -13.36 -2.34
C HIS A 21 -9.65 -12.93 -1.14
N TYR A 22 -9.81 -11.67 -0.72
CA TYR A 22 -9.03 -11.07 0.36
C TYR A 22 -9.92 -10.36 1.38
N PHE A 23 -9.54 -10.49 2.64
CA PHE A 23 -10.02 -9.66 3.75
C PHE A 23 -8.85 -8.86 4.31
N VAL A 24 -9.09 -7.58 4.59
CA VAL A 24 -8.05 -6.62 4.98
C VAL A 24 -8.50 -5.83 6.20
N ASP A 25 -7.66 -5.77 7.23
CA ASP A 25 -7.83 -4.88 8.37
C ASP A 25 -6.56 -4.05 8.62
N GLU A 26 -6.49 -3.33 9.73
CA GLU A 26 -5.32 -2.51 10.07
C GLU A 26 -4.04 -3.33 10.26
N ASN A 27 -4.15 -4.61 10.62
CA ASN A 27 -3.05 -5.46 11.04
C ASN A 27 -2.57 -6.39 9.92
N GLU A 28 -3.49 -6.97 9.14
CA GLU A 28 -3.16 -8.05 8.22
C GLU A 28 -4.04 -8.11 6.95
N ILE A 29 -3.57 -8.94 6.01
CA ILE A 29 -4.30 -9.36 4.81
C ILE A 29 -4.46 -10.87 4.89
N VAL A 30 -5.67 -11.37 4.70
CA VAL A 30 -5.97 -12.79 4.72
C VAL A 30 -6.60 -13.18 3.39
N GLN A 31 -5.96 -14.10 2.67
CA GLN A 31 -6.50 -14.67 1.44
C GLN A 31 -7.39 -15.88 1.79
N SER A 32 -8.65 -15.82 1.38
CA SER A 32 -9.67 -16.84 1.64
C SER A 32 -9.98 -17.68 0.39
N VAL A 33 -9.83 -17.09 -0.79
CA VAL A 33 -9.99 -17.76 -2.10
C VAL A 33 -8.78 -17.43 -2.96
N LEU A 34 -8.24 -18.43 -3.67
CA LEU A 34 -7.14 -18.23 -4.62
C LEU A 34 -7.58 -17.32 -5.77
N ASP A 35 -6.67 -16.47 -6.27
CA ASP A 35 -6.95 -15.53 -7.36
C ASP A 35 -7.43 -16.21 -8.65
N SER A 36 -7.03 -17.46 -8.87
CA SER A 36 -7.43 -18.27 -10.03
C SER A 36 -8.83 -18.86 -9.90
N ASN A 37 -9.46 -18.75 -8.73
CA ASN A 37 -10.75 -19.34 -8.43
C ASN A 37 -11.80 -18.24 -8.28
N THR A 38 -13.03 -18.50 -8.73
CA THR A 38 -14.14 -17.57 -8.56
C THR A 38 -14.54 -17.41 -7.09
N ALA A 39 -14.53 -16.17 -6.58
CA ALA A 39 -15.18 -15.80 -5.32
C ALA A 39 -16.55 -15.14 -5.55
N TRP A 40 -17.49 -15.32 -4.62
CA TRP A 40 -18.88 -14.89 -4.77
C TRP A 40 -19.14 -13.59 -4.00
N HIS A 41 -18.60 -12.45 -4.49
CA HIS A 41 -18.63 -11.16 -3.79
C HIS A 41 -19.44 -10.05 -4.47
N CYS A 42 -19.57 -10.08 -5.80
CA CYS A 42 -20.21 -9.01 -6.60
C CYS A 42 -21.40 -9.50 -7.45
N GLY A 43 -21.98 -10.66 -7.12
CA GLY A 43 -23.12 -11.24 -7.82
C GLY A 43 -24.44 -10.48 -7.62
N ALA A 44 -25.23 -10.34 -8.68
CA ALA A 44 -26.57 -9.77 -8.64
C ALA A 44 -27.49 -10.34 -9.73
N LYS A 45 -28.81 -10.13 -9.57
CA LYS A 45 -29.81 -10.44 -10.62
C LYS A 45 -29.75 -9.46 -11.81
N SER A 46 -29.33 -8.23 -11.54
CA SER A 46 -29.14 -7.17 -12.55
C SER A 46 -27.86 -6.41 -12.24
N TYR A 47 -27.12 -6.03 -13.28
CA TYR A 47 -25.82 -5.39 -13.19
C TYR A 47 -25.87 -3.99 -13.80
N LYS A 48 -25.18 -3.04 -13.15
CA LYS A 48 -24.93 -1.70 -13.70
C LYS A 48 -23.70 -1.72 -14.60
N HIS A 49 -22.64 -2.38 -14.17
CA HIS A 49 -21.40 -2.46 -14.96
C HIS A 49 -21.55 -3.51 -16.07
N PRO A 50 -21.16 -3.19 -17.32
CA PRO A 50 -21.39 -4.08 -18.46
C PRO A 50 -20.65 -5.41 -18.35
N LYS A 51 -19.42 -5.41 -17.79
CA LYS A 51 -18.51 -6.57 -17.84
C LYS A 51 -18.13 -7.24 -16.51
N CYS A 52 -17.94 -6.49 -15.42
CA CYS A 52 -17.48 -7.02 -14.14
C CYS A 52 -18.47 -8.00 -13.50
N ARG A 53 -17.99 -9.20 -13.12
CA ARG A 53 -18.73 -10.33 -12.57
C ARG A 53 -17.85 -11.07 -11.55
N ASN A 54 -18.45 -11.99 -10.79
CA ASN A 54 -17.72 -12.81 -9.81
C ASN A 54 -16.55 -13.59 -10.44
N ASP A 55 -16.72 -14.08 -11.66
CA ASP A 55 -15.77 -14.97 -12.35
C ASP A 55 -14.61 -14.24 -13.03
N ASN A 56 -14.66 -12.92 -13.14
CA ASN A 56 -13.64 -12.11 -13.81
C ASN A 56 -13.10 -10.95 -12.96
N SER A 57 -13.31 -10.99 -11.66
CA SER A 57 -12.84 -9.95 -10.74
C SER A 57 -12.28 -10.53 -9.45
N ILE A 58 -11.37 -9.78 -8.83
CA ILE A 58 -10.80 -10.08 -7.51
C ILE A 58 -11.52 -9.22 -6.46
N GLY A 59 -12.08 -9.88 -5.45
CA GLY A 59 -12.84 -9.28 -4.36
C GLY A 59 -11.95 -9.00 -3.15
N ILE A 60 -11.85 -7.72 -2.76
CA ILE A 60 -11.11 -7.26 -1.58
C ILE A 60 -12.11 -6.64 -0.60
N GLU A 61 -12.31 -7.28 0.55
CA GLU A 61 -13.17 -6.80 1.62
C GLU A 61 -12.35 -6.05 2.67
N MET A 62 -12.69 -4.79 2.91
CA MET A 62 -12.09 -3.98 3.96
C MET A 62 -12.92 -4.10 5.23
N CYS A 63 -12.33 -4.60 6.31
CA CYS A 63 -12.98 -4.71 7.60
C CYS A 63 -13.37 -3.32 8.13
N SER A 64 -14.67 -3.12 8.36
CA SER A 64 -15.23 -1.88 8.87
C SER A 64 -15.44 -1.93 10.38
N LYS A 65 -15.44 -0.76 11.00
CA LYS A 65 -15.83 -0.55 12.41
C LYS A 65 -17.07 0.33 12.45
N LYS A 66 -17.74 0.37 13.61
CA LYS A 66 -18.81 1.32 13.88
C LYS A 66 -18.29 2.39 14.83
N ASP A 67 -18.66 3.64 14.59
CA ASP A 67 -18.43 4.70 15.57
C ASP A 67 -19.47 4.65 16.70
N GLU A 68 -19.41 5.61 17.61
CA GLU A 68 -20.34 5.76 18.74
C GLU A 68 -21.80 5.94 18.32
N ASN A 69 -22.04 6.44 17.11
CA ASN A 69 -23.37 6.61 16.53
C ASN A 69 -23.84 5.39 15.73
N GLY A 70 -23.05 4.30 15.74
CA GLY A 70 -23.34 3.06 15.03
C GLY A 70 -23.06 3.13 13.53
N GLN A 71 -22.46 4.21 13.03
CA GLN A 71 -22.15 4.41 11.61
C GLN A 71 -20.88 3.68 11.23
N TYR A 72 -20.91 2.99 10.09
CA TYR A 72 -19.74 2.29 9.59
C TYR A 72 -18.65 3.26 9.10
N TYR A 73 -17.41 2.95 9.44
CA TYR A 73 -16.21 3.56 8.87
C TYR A 73 -15.14 2.50 8.62
N ILE A 74 -14.22 2.79 7.71
CA ILE A 74 -13.03 1.97 7.47
C ILE A 74 -11.84 2.83 7.89
N ASN A 75 -11.05 2.37 8.85
CA ASN A 75 -9.93 3.16 9.36
C ASN A 75 -8.84 3.34 8.30
N GLN A 76 -8.00 4.38 8.47
CA GLN A 76 -7.01 4.75 7.48
C GLN A 76 -5.94 3.66 7.25
N ALA A 77 -5.58 2.89 8.28
CA ALA A 77 -4.60 1.81 8.17
C ALA A 77 -5.14 0.67 7.29
N THR A 78 -6.40 0.26 7.49
CA THR A 78 -7.09 -0.71 6.62
C THR A 78 -7.15 -0.22 5.18
N GLN A 79 -7.53 1.05 4.95
CA GLN A 79 -7.58 1.62 3.60
C GLN A 79 -6.21 1.61 2.93
N ASN A 80 -5.15 2.03 3.64
CA ASN A 80 -3.79 2.06 3.10
C ASN A 80 -3.27 0.65 2.79
N ARG A 81 -3.59 -0.33 3.63
CA ARG A 81 -3.26 -1.74 3.38
C ARG A 81 -3.99 -2.28 2.16
N ALA A 82 -5.27 -1.95 1.99
CA ALA A 82 -6.05 -2.31 0.81
C ALA A 82 -5.51 -1.63 -0.46
N VAL A 83 -5.06 -0.37 -0.39
CA VAL A 83 -4.36 0.32 -1.50
C VAL A 83 -3.11 -0.45 -1.90
N ASN A 84 -2.27 -0.86 -0.94
CA ASN A 84 -1.04 -1.59 -1.23
C ASN A 84 -1.33 -2.94 -1.89
N LEU A 85 -2.29 -3.70 -1.36
CA LEU A 85 -2.74 -4.96 -1.96
C LEU A 85 -3.27 -4.74 -3.38
N THR A 86 -4.13 -3.73 -3.57
CA THR A 86 -4.70 -3.40 -4.87
C THR A 86 -3.61 -3.05 -5.89
N LYS A 87 -2.56 -2.30 -5.49
CA LYS A 87 -1.40 -2.01 -6.36
C LYS A 87 -0.66 -3.28 -6.78
N VAL A 88 -0.43 -4.21 -5.86
CA VAL A 88 0.22 -5.50 -6.15
C VAL A 88 -0.60 -6.29 -7.17
N LEU A 89 -1.90 -6.42 -6.95
CA LEU A 89 -2.81 -7.15 -7.84
C LEU A 89 -2.94 -6.47 -9.21
N MET A 90 -3.03 -5.14 -9.25
CA MET A 90 -3.04 -4.38 -10.49
C MET A 90 -1.79 -4.63 -11.32
N LYS A 91 -0.62 -4.61 -10.69
CA LYS A 91 0.65 -4.90 -11.36
C LYS A 91 0.74 -6.34 -11.83
N GLN A 92 0.36 -7.30 -10.99
CA GLN A 92 0.46 -8.73 -11.27
C GLN A 92 -0.44 -9.16 -12.44
N TYR A 93 -1.66 -8.64 -12.50
CA TYR A 93 -2.66 -9.02 -13.49
C TYR A 93 -2.87 -7.98 -14.59
N ASN A 94 -2.02 -6.94 -14.65
CA ASN A 94 -2.12 -5.83 -15.59
C ASN A 94 -3.52 -5.18 -15.61
N ILE A 95 -4.09 -4.97 -14.43
CA ILE A 95 -5.41 -4.36 -14.27
C ILE A 95 -5.25 -2.83 -14.26
N SER A 96 -5.87 -2.15 -15.23
CA SER A 96 -5.89 -0.69 -15.29
C SER A 96 -6.68 -0.10 -14.12
N ILE A 97 -6.36 1.14 -13.75
CA ILE A 97 -7.07 1.84 -12.68
C ILE A 97 -8.59 1.91 -12.93
N GLU A 98 -9.02 2.04 -14.18
CA GLU A 98 -10.45 2.10 -14.56
C GLU A 98 -11.22 0.82 -14.18
N ASN A 99 -10.52 -0.31 -14.06
CA ASN A 99 -11.08 -1.59 -13.64
C ASN A 99 -11.06 -1.80 -12.12
N VAL A 100 -10.62 -0.81 -11.34
CA VAL A 100 -10.79 -0.80 -9.88
C VAL A 100 -12.14 -0.15 -9.55
N LEU A 101 -13.09 -1.00 -9.15
CA LEU A 101 -14.51 -0.69 -9.00
C LEU A 101 -14.98 -0.96 -7.57
N ARG A 102 -15.98 -0.20 -7.10
CA ARG A 102 -16.76 -0.58 -5.91
C ARG A 102 -17.83 -1.58 -6.32
N HIS A 103 -18.31 -2.39 -5.37
CA HIS A 103 -19.51 -3.21 -5.62
C HIS A 103 -20.70 -2.33 -6.02
N TYR A 104 -20.79 -1.10 -5.50
CA TYR A 104 -21.75 -0.09 -5.96
C TYR A 104 -21.69 0.18 -7.47
N ASP A 105 -20.50 0.27 -8.06
CA ASP A 105 -20.34 0.53 -9.48
C ASP A 105 -20.75 -0.71 -10.31
N VAL A 106 -20.62 -1.92 -9.74
CA VAL A 106 -20.97 -3.19 -10.39
C VAL A 106 -22.47 -3.48 -10.37
N THR A 107 -23.12 -3.38 -9.21
CA THR A 107 -24.52 -3.82 -9.00
C THR A 107 -25.43 -2.72 -8.46
N GLY A 108 -24.88 -1.62 -7.96
CA GLY A 108 -25.62 -0.61 -7.20
C GLY A 108 -25.77 -0.90 -5.71
N LYS A 109 -25.25 -2.03 -5.21
CA LYS A 109 -25.21 -2.32 -3.76
C LYS A 109 -24.42 -1.22 -3.05
N ILE A 110 -24.93 -0.70 -1.94
CA ILE A 110 -24.24 0.31 -1.11
C ILE A 110 -23.04 -0.33 -0.40
N CYS A 111 -21.96 -0.58 -1.15
CA CYS A 111 -20.78 -1.31 -0.72
C CYS A 111 -19.54 -0.88 -1.53
N PRO A 112 -18.44 -0.48 -0.87
CA PRO A 112 -18.34 -0.26 0.57
C PRO A 112 -19.13 0.98 0.99
N GLU A 113 -20.05 0.85 1.98
CA GLU A 113 -20.94 1.94 2.39
C GLU A 113 -20.21 3.26 2.68
N PRO A 114 -19.08 3.29 3.42
CA PRO A 114 -18.40 4.55 3.71
C PRO A 114 -17.94 5.31 2.47
N PHE A 115 -17.56 4.58 1.40
CA PHE A 115 -17.10 5.16 0.13
C PHE A 115 -18.25 5.52 -0.81
N VAL A 116 -19.44 4.94 -0.61
CA VAL A 116 -20.66 5.34 -1.33
C VAL A 116 -21.26 6.59 -0.69
N ARG A 117 -21.30 6.62 0.65
CA ARG A 117 -21.77 7.77 1.43
C ARG A 117 -20.86 8.98 1.29
N ASN A 118 -19.55 8.78 1.29
CA ASN A 118 -18.57 9.84 1.11
C ASN A 118 -17.71 9.57 -0.14
N GLN A 119 -18.11 10.18 -1.24
CA GLN A 119 -17.43 10.07 -2.53
C GLN A 119 -15.96 10.54 -2.48
N VAL A 120 -15.61 11.47 -1.58
CA VAL A 120 -14.22 11.94 -1.44
C VAL A 120 -13.30 10.80 -1.00
N GLN A 121 -13.75 9.94 -0.08
CA GLN A 121 -12.94 8.78 0.35
C GLN A 121 -12.66 7.81 -0.79
N TRP A 122 -13.63 7.62 -1.70
CA TRP A 122 -13.42 6.79 -2.89
C TRP A 122 -12.42 7.43 -3.87
N LEU A 123 -12.55 8.72 -4.11
CA LEU A 123 -11.63 9.46 -4.97
C LEU A 123 -10.21 9.46 -4.39
N ASP A 124 -10.06 9.62 -3.08
CA ASP A 124 -8.78 9.53 -2.38
C ASP A 124 -8.17 8.14 -2.48
N PHE A 125 -8.98 7.09 -2.34
CA PHE A 125 -8.54 5.71 -2.54
C PHE A 125 -7.99 5.51 -3.97
N LYS A 126 -8.74 5.96 -4.99
CA LYS A 126 -8.32 5.88 -6.40
C LYS A 126 -7.06 6.72 -6.69
N ALA A 127 -6.97 7.92 -6.14
CA ALA A 127 -5.79 8.78 -6.27
C ALA A 127 -4.54 8.11 -5.68
N LYS A 128 -4.66 7.45 -4.51
CA LYS A 128 -3.55 6.71 -3.91
C LYS A 128 -3.08 5.53 -4.77
N LEU A 129 -3.91 4.97 -5.65
CA LEU A 129 -3.53 3.88 -6.55
C LEU A 129 -2.70 4.37 -7.75
N THR A 130 -2.98 5.58 -8.24
CA THR A 130 -2.26 6.18 -9.39
C THR A 130 -1.03 6.96 -8.97
N GLN A 131 -0.99 7.45 -7.73
CA GLN A 131 0.24 7.91 -7.12
C GLN A 131 1.22 6.73 -7.14
N GLN A 132 2.32 6.88 -7.87
CA GLN A 132 3.48 6.01 -7.67
C GLN A 132 3.71 5.98 -6.16
N SER A 133 3.88 4.78 -5.60
CA SER A 133 4.31 4.68 -4.23
C SER A 133 5.54 5.57 -4.11
N GLU A 134 5.40 6.72 -3.46
CA GLU A 134 6.47 7.28 -2.68
C GLU A 134 6.73 6.22 -1.59
N GLY A 135 7.37 5.10 -1.97
CA GLY A 135 8.26 4.45 -1.04
C GLY A 135 9.12 5.59 -0.56
N LYS A 136 8.99 5.93 0.74
CA LYS A 136 9.62 7.08 1.41
C LYS A 136 10.64 7.71 0.49
N LYS A 137 10.36 8.87 -0.14
CA LYS A 137 11.34 9.57 -0.99
C LYS A 137 12.67 9.45 -0.27
N GLU A 138 13.56 8.62 -0.82
CA GLU A 138 14.79 8.31 -0.13
C GLU A 138 15.54 9.62 -0.08
N MET A 139 15.74 10.15 1.13
CA MET A 139 16.34 11.46 1.28
C MET A 139 17.77 11.36 0.73
N LEU A 140 18.04 12.14 -0.32
CA LEU A 140 19.35 12.23 -0.92
C LEU A 140 20.12 13.40 -0.28
N TYR A 141 21.25 13.09 0.32
CA TYR A 141 22.19 14.04 0.87
C TYR A 141 23.24 14.37 -0.18
N ASN A 142 22.94 15.35 -1.01
CA ASN A 142 23.77 15.72 -2.15
C ASN A 142 24.95 16.61 -1.78
N TYR A 143 24.87 17.35 -0.67
CA TYR A 143 25.87 18.35 -0.28
C TYR A 143 26.17 18.29 1.23
N MET A 144 27.34 18.79 1.62
CA MET A 144 27.76 18.97 3.02
C MET A 144 27.08 20.21 3.64
N ASP A 145 25.76 20.21 3.72
CA ASP A 145 24.94 21.35 4.17
C ASP A 145 24.07 21.01 5.40
N GLU A 146 23.09 21.86 5.68
CA GLU A 146 22.13 21.67 6.79
C GLU A 146 21.24 20.45 6.64
N ASN A 147 21.07 19.92 5.42
CA ASN A 147 20.26 18.72 5.19
C ASN A 147 21.01 17.45 5.61
N MET A 148 22.35 17.45 5.61
CA MET A 148 23.11 16.30 6.09
C MET A 148 23.01 16.20 7.63
N PRO A 149 22.72 15.01 8.20
CA PRO A 149 22.66 14.85 9.64
C PRO A 149 24.03 15.07 10.30
N ASP A 150 24.06 15.77 11.44
CA ASP A 150 25.31 16.11 12.13
C ASP A 150 26.13 14.87 12.55
N TRP A 151 25.45 13.74 12.83
CA TRP A 151 26.12 12.48 13.17
C TRP A 151 26.91 11.88 11.99
N ALA A 152 26.60 12.25 10.75
CA ALA A 152 27.24 11.74 9.54
C ALA A 152 28.32 12.67 8.99
N LYS A 153 28.18 14.00 9.18
CA LYS A 153 29.08 15.00 8.59
C LYS A 153 30.58 14.72 8.81
N PRO A 154 31.07 14.36 10.03
CA PRO A 154 32.50 14.14 10.23
C PRO A 154 33.06 13.01 9.36
N THR A 155 32.33 11.89 9.27
CA THR A 155 32.75 10.75 8.45
C THR A 155 32.69 11.05 6.96
N ILE A 156 31.64 11.73 6.49
CA ILE A 156 31.52 12.07 5.07
C ILE A 156 32.59 13.08 4.66
N GLN A 157 32.86 14.10 5.50
CA GLN A 157 33.94 15.05 5.26
C GLN A 157 35.29 14.34 5.17
N LYS A 158 35.59 13.43 6.11
CA LYS A 158 36.81 12.62 6.08
C LYS A 158 36.96 11.81 4.78
N LEU A 159 35.89 11.21 4.27
CA LEU A 159 35.91 10.46 3.02
C LEU A 159 36.13 11.37 1.79
N ILE A 160 35.57 12.58 1.80
CA ILE A 160 35.80 13.60 0.76
C ILE A 160 37.25 14.09 0.79
N ASP A 161 37.77 14.42 1.98
CA ASP A 161 39.15 14.92 2.15
C ASP A 161 40.19 13.89 1.70
N LYS A 162 39.90 12.60 1.89
CA LYS A 162 40.71 11.48 1.39
C LYS A 162 40.53 11.20 -0.11
N GLY A 163 39.59 11.85 -0.77
CA GLY A 163 39.23 11.59 -2.17
C GLY A 163 38.54 10.23 -2.40
N ALA A 164 38.18 9.53 -1.33
CA ALA A 164 37.50 8.22 -1.39
C ALA A 164 36.01 8.37 -1.77
N LEU A 165 35.43 9.54 -1.53
CA LEU A 165 34.08 9.90 -1.93
C LEU A 165 34.12 11.19 -2.74
N LYS A 166 33.53 11.17 -3.93
CA LYS A 166 33.43 12.34 -4.83
C LYS A 166 32.03 12.40 -5.42
N GLY A 167 31.51 13.62 -5.57
CA GLY A 167 30.23 13.84 -6.23
C GLY A 167 30.28 13.60 -7.75
N ASN A 168 29.10 13.62 -8.37
CA ASN A 168 28.94 13.55 -9.82
C ASN A 168 29.46 14.82 -10.53
N GLU A 169 29.19 14.96 -11.84
CA GLU A 169 29.58 16.14 -12.64
C GLU A 169 29.02 17.47 -12.12
N LYS A 170 27.95 17.44 -11.31
CA LYS A 170 27.33 18.60 -10.65
C LYS A 170 27.79 18.78 -9.21
N GLY A 171 28.67 17.91 -8.70
CA GLY A 171 29.14 17.92 -7.32
C GLY A 171 28.20 17.24 -6.32
N GLU A 172 27.17 16.53 -6.77
CA GLU A 172 26.19 15.87 -5.89
C GLU A 172 26.74 14.53 -5.38
N LEU A 173 26.73 14.32 -4.05
CA LEU A 173 27.21 13.10 -3.40
C LEU A 173 26.25 11.91 -3.54
N MET A 174 24.95 12.15 -3.79
CA MET A 174 23.91 11.13 -4.01
C MET A 174 23.79 10.10 -2.87
N LEU A 175 24.02 10.50 -1.62
CA LEU A 175 24.02 9.61 -0.47
C LEU A 175 22.61 9.41 0.10
N THR A 176 22.32 8.18 0.54
CA THR A 176 21.07 7.87 1.25
C THR A 176 21.31 7.66 2.74
N ASP A 177 20.26 7.69 3.59
CA ASP A 177 20.40 7.46 5.04
C ASP A 177 21.10 6.12 5.35
N VAL A 178 20.84 5.09 4.54
CA VAL A 178 21.48 3.77 4.68
C VAL A 178 22.97 3.86 4.39
N MET A 179 23.38 4.57 3.34
CA MET A 179 24.79 4.78 3.01
C MET A 179 25.51 5.53 4.12
N LEU A 180 24.90 6.61 4.65
CA LEU A 180 25.46 7.37 5.77
C LEU A 180 25.70 6.46 6.99
N ARG A 181 24.73 5.60 7.35
CA ARG A 181 24.87 4.66 8.47
C ARG A 181 26.01 3.66 8.25
N ILE A 182 26.14 3.12 7.04
CA ILE A 182 27.20 2.17 6.69
C ILE A 182 28.57 2.86 6.80
N PHE A 183 28.72 4.06 6.23
CA PHE A 183 29.98 4.78 6.29
C PHE A 183 30.36 5.12 7.72
N VAL A 184 29.44 5.63 8.53
CA VAL A 184 29.71 5.95 9.94
C VAL A 184 30.03 4.69 10.75
N ALA A 185 29.34 3.57 10.50
CA ALA A 185 29.66 2.31 11.16
C ALA A 185 31.09 1.84 10.82
N ASN A 186 31.47 1.90 9.55
CA ASN A 186 32.81 1.53 9.09
C ASN A 186 33.90 2.44 9.67
N ASP A 187 33.65 3.76 9.71
CA ASP A 187 34.56 4.74 10.27
C ASP A 187 34.80 4.50 11.76
N ARG A 188 33.74 4.21 12.52
CA ARG A 188 33.82 3.85 13.94
C ARG A 188 34.56 2.54 14.19
N MET A 189 34.62 1.65 13.21
CA MET A 189 35.44 0.43 13.25
C MET A 189 36.90 0.68 12.82
N GLY A 190 37.28 1.95 12.56
CA GLY A 190 38.63 2.35 12.17
C GLY A 190 39.00 2.02 10.73
N LEU A 191 38.02 1.65 9.88
CA LEU A 191 38.30 1.24 8.50
C LEU A 191 38.84 2.38 7.63
N TYR A 192 38.61 3.62 8.03
CA TYR A 192 39.04 4.81 7.29
C TYR A 192 40.19 5.56 7.95
N ASP A 193 40.84 5.01 8.97
CA ASP A 193 41.97 5.69 9.64
C ASP A 193 43.29 5.55 8.89
N LYS A 194 43.36 4.61 7.94
CA LYS A 194 44.56 4.31 7.14
C LYS A 194 44.80 5.31 6.02
#